data_AF-A0A3P5WTE4-F1
#
_entry.id   AF-A0A3P5WTE4-F1
#
_cell.length_a   1.000
_cell.length_b   1.000
_cell.length_c   1.000
_cell.angle_alpha   90.00
_cell.angle_beta   90.00
_cell.angle_gamma   90.00
#
_symmetry.space_group_name_H-M   'P 1'
#
loop_
_entity.id
_entity.type
_entity.pdbx_description
1 polymer ?
#
loop_
_entity_poly.entity_id
_entity_poly.type
_entity_poly.pdbx_seq_one_letter_code
_entity_poly.pdbx_strand_id
1 'polypeptide(L)'
;MSKILTTSLSLSGAASQRRIAGSDGPFRVSFLIVPRFNLAEMVSMIEPMRVANYLSPRPLYEWEILSFDGPEITASNGLSITANRPGERSRRDEIIFIFASWGAETYENREATSWIRRQAREGARICAVELGCYLVARAGLLKGRKVATHWSCAPGFQERFPETHMVDQIYTPGDHVMTCAGGFAGVDMMLRLITDQHGEGLASEVADQLLYHPVRPPTAPQRRMMGHGLENLAPVVRDAITLMENHIEEPLNVPQIAEEMGVSQRQLERQFKASVGCTVVQFGLLLRLQHARVLLVATGLPVRDIAAAAGFNTLSHFAHAFRKCFGRRPSDYRQAWPKEDAAPTWPGTLTKYLETLETRTAARSVKGGGGRGMAAAIAAPPGSHSEPQRSRGRAAPPYR
;
A
#
# COMPACT_ATOMS: atom_id res chain seq x y z
N MET A 1 -28.95 47.69 -26.24
CA MET A 1 -29.55 47.61 -24.89
C MET A 1 -30.40 46.35 -24.80
N SER A 2 -29.81 45.22 -24.37
CA SER A 2 -30.55 44.02 -24.00
C SER A 2 -29.77 43.27 -22.93
N LYS A 3 -30.46 42.93 -21.84
CA LYS A 3 -29.94 42.35 -20.60
C LYS A 3 -29.64 40.87 -20.79
N ILE A 4 -28.44 40.42 -20.40
CA ILE A 4 -28.16 39.00 -20.16
C ILE A 4 -28.21 38.79 -18.65
N LEU A 5 -29.18 37.98 -18.23
CA LEU A 5 -29.34 37.46 -16.88
C LEU A 5 -28.27 36.39 -16.64
N THR A 6 -27.36 36.64 -15.71
CA THR A 6 -26.48 35.59 -15.16
C THR A 6 -26.99 35.24 -13.77
N THR A 7 -27.72 34.14 -13.70
CA THR A 7 -28.19 33.52 -12.45
C THR A 7 -27.00 32.89 -11.73
N SER A 8 -26.59 33.48 -10.60
CA SER A 8 -25.61 32.89 -9.69
C SER A 8 -26.25 31.77 -8.88
N LEU A 9 -25.89 30.53 -9.20
CA LEU A 9 -26.19 29.37 -8.35
C LEU A 9 -25.23 29.38 -7.15
N SER A 10 -25.76 29.79 -5.99
CA SER A 10 -25.10 29.68 -4.70
C SER A 10 -25.02 28.21 -4.28
N LEU A 11 -23.83 27.60 -4.40
CA LEU A 11 -23.53 26.33 -3.74
C LEU A 11 -23.18 26.62 -2.28
N SER A 12 -24.22 26.63 -1.45
CA SER A 12 -24.15 26.55 0.01
C SER A 12 -23.67 25.15 0.41
N GLY A 13 -22.38 25.03 0.68
CA GLY A 13 -21.76 23.89 1.37
C GLY A 13 -20.71 24.42 2.32
N ALA A 14 -21.14 25.07 3.40
CA ALA A 14 -20.27 25.59 4.44
C ALA A 14 -19.57 24.42 5.17
N ALA A 15 -18.43 23.99 4.63
CA ALA A 15 -17.43 23.31 5.43
C ALA A 15 -17.05 24.30 6.54
N SER A 16 -17.31 23.92 7.79
CA SER A 16 -16.96 24.68 8.98
C SER A 16 -15.48 25.06 8.92
N GLN A 17 -15.18 26.29 8.47
CA GLN A 17 -13.88 26.93 8.63
C GLN A 17 -13.64 27.15 10.12
N ARG A 18 -13.24 26.10 10.83
CA ARG A 18 -12.57 26.29 12.12
C ARG A 18 -11.19 26.84 11.79
N ARG A 19 -11.06 28.16 11.81
CA ARG A 19 -9.81 28.75 12.28
C ARG A 19 -9.45 28.00 13.55
N ILE A 20 -8.29 27.35 13.60
CA ILE A 20 -7.64 27.07 14.88
C ILE A 20 -7.19 28.44 15.41
N ALA A 21 -8.17 29.22 15.87
CA ALA A 21 -7.96 30.46 16.57
C ALA A 21 -7.67 30.06 18.02
N GLY A 22 -6.43 30.24 18.47
CA GLY A 22 -6.16 30.29 19.92
C GLY A 22 -5.02 29.44 20.48
N SER A 23 -3.95 29.15 19.74
CA SER A 23 -2.67 28.82 20.40
C SER A 23 -1.57 29.74 19.85
N ASP A 24 -0.89 30.48 20.73
CA ASP A 24 0.25 31.35 20.40
C ASP A 24 1.50 30.58 19.90
N GLY A 25 1.39 29.27 19.69
CA GLY A 25 2.47 28.38 19.27
C GLY A 25 2.17 27.58 17.99
N PRO A 26 3.18 26.89 17.45
CA PRO A 26 3.03 26.03 16.29
C PRO A 26 2.04 24.88 16.55
N PHE A 27 1.40 24.42 15.48
CA PHE A 27 0.52 23.26 15.51
C PHE A 27 1.33 21.98 15.71
N ARG A 28 0.99 21.21 16.76
CA ARG A 28 1.77 20.04 17.16
C ARG A 28 1.31 18.77 16.45
N VAL A 29 2.29 18.00 15.97
CA VAL A 29 2.09 16.73 15.29
C VAL A 29 2.99 15.65 15.89
N SER A 30 2.42 14.49 16.19
CA SER A 30 3.17 13.35 16.72
C SER A 30 3.19 12.20 15.72
N PHE A 31 4.37 11.63 15.49
CA PHE A 31 4.60 10.49 14.60
C PHE A 31 4.87 9.24 15.43
N LEU A 32 3.85 8.43 15.72
CA LEU A 32 4.04 7.14 16.39
C LEU A 32 4.47 6.09 15.37
N ILE A 33 5.71 5.62 15.49
CA ILE A 33 6.31 4.62 14.61
C ILE A 33 6.51 3.28 15.34
N VAL A 34 6.32 2.20 14.61
CA VAL A 34 6.61 0.83 15.08
C VAL A 34 7.70 0.19 14.21
N PRO A 35 8.34 -0.92 14.64
CA PRO A 35 9.36 -1.60 13.85
C PRO A 35 8.90 -1.90 12.42
N ARG A 36 9.78 -1.60 11.47
CA ARG A 36 9.55 -1.71 10.01
C ARG A 36 8.53 -0.71 9.46
N PHE A 37 8.21 0.38 10.14
CA PHE A 37 7.39 1.44 9.53
C PHE A 37 7.97 1.92 8.18
N ASN A 38 7.12 2.47 7.32
CA ASN A 38 7.54 2.98 6.03
C ASN A 38 8.07 4.42 6.18
N LEU A 39 9.39 4.59 6.07
CA LEU A 39 10.03 5.89 6.26
C LEU A 39 9.61 6.92 5.21
N ALA A 40 9.43 6.50 3.96
CA ALA A 40 9.06 7.41 2.88
C ALA A 40 7.70 8.06 3.13
N GLU A 41 6.76 7.33 3.71
CA GLU A 41 5.44 7.85 4.08
C GLU A 41 5.53 8.88 5.19
N MET A 42 6.35 8.62 6.21
CA MET A 42 6.57 9.56 7.31
C MET A 42 7.18 10.85 6.79
N VAL A 43 8.22 10.75 5.96
CA VAL A 43 8.86 11.90 5.32
C VAL A 43 7.87 12.64 4.42
N SER A 44 7.00 11.93 3.70
CA SER A 44 5.97 12.54 2.84
C SER A 44 4.97 13.43 3.61
N MET A 45 4.79 13.18 4.91
CA MET A 45 3.94 14.01 5.77
C MET A 45 4.72 15.11 6.50
N ILE A 46 6.00 14.88 6.81
CA ILE A 46 6.89 15.88 7.42
C ILE A 46 7.24 17.00 6.42
N GLU A 47 7.56 16.65 5.17
CA GLU A 47 8.08 17.62 4.20
C GLU A 47 7.13 18.78 3.91
N PRO A 48 5.81 18.58 3.70
CA PRO A 48 4.86 19.69 3.57
C PRO A 48 4.87 20.64 4.76
N MET A 49 4.98 20.12 5.99
CA MET A 49 5.07 20.96 7.20
C MET A 49 6.39 21.72 7.30
N ARG A 50 7.50 21.04 6.97
CA ARG A 50 8.83 21.66 6.95
C ARG A 50 8.89 22.81 5.94
N VAL A 51 8.32 22.61 4.75
CA VAL A 51 8.24 23.64 3.71
C VAL A 51 7.28 24.75 4.11
N ALA A 52 6.13 24.45 4.72
CA ALA A 52 5.22 25.48 5.25
C ALA A 52 5.89 26.35 6.32
N ASN A 53 6.73 25.75 7.19
CA ASN A 53 7.55 26.49 8.14
C ASN A 53 8.59 27.37 7.44
N TYR A 54 9.23 26.88 6.36
CA TYR A 54 10.21 27.64 5.58
C TYR A 54 9.60 28.86 4.88
N LEU A 55 8.36 28.74 4.39
CA LEU A 55 7.65 29.81 3.69
C LEU A 55 6.95 30.81 4.64
N SER A 56 6.97 30.56 5.96
CA SER A 56 6.28 31.38 6.96
C SER A 56 7.25 32.21 7.80
N PRO A 57 6.92 33.45 8.19
CA PRO A 57 7.73 34.27 9.09
C PRO A 57 7.93 33.66 10.50
N ARG A 58 7.06 32.72 10.89
CA ARG A 58 7.12 32.00 12.17
C ARG A 58 6.82 30.51 11.96
N PRO A 59 7.33 29.62 12.83
CA PRO A 59 6.98 28.20 12.79
C PRO A 59 5.46 28.01 12.88
N LEU A 60 4.89 27.31 11.90
CA LEU A 60 3.48 26.92 11.84
C LEU A 60 3.27 25.52 12.41
N TYR A 61 4.25 24.64 12.29
CA TYR A 61 4.21 23.25 12.74
C TYR A 61 5.41 22.92 13.62
N GLU A 62 5.17 22.06 14.60
CA GLU A 62 6.20 21.36 15.37
C GLU A 62 5.87 19.87 15.38
N TRP A 63 6.89 19.02 15.38
CA TRP A 63 6.66 17.58 15.42
C TRP A 63 7.67 16.80 16.23
N GLU A 64 7.24 15.63 16.69
CA GLU A 64 8.08 14.66 17.38
C GLU A 64 7.85 13.24 16.85
N ILE A 65 8.87 12.39 17.00
CA ILE A 65 8.83 10.99 16.60
C ILE A 65 8.78 10.16 17.87
N LEU A 66 7.82 9.25 17.93
CA LEU A 66 7.45 8.50 19.13
C LEU A 66 7.51 7.00 18.86
N SER A 67 7.94 6.21 19.84
CA SER A 67 7.82 4.75 19.78
C SER A 67 7.75 4.08 21.15
N PHE A 68 7.04 2.96 21.21
CA PHE A 68 7.03 2.06 22.37
C PHE A 68 8.09 0.96 22.28
N ASP A 69 8.77 0.82 21.15
CA ASP A 69 9.65 -0.31 20.84
C ASP A 69 11.15 0.01 21.04
N GLY A 70 11.48 1.20 21.54
CA GLY A 70 12.85 1.60 21.87
C GLY A 70 13.20 3.02 21.41
N PRO A 71 14.42 3.49 21.73
CA PRO A 71 14.89 4.82 21.35
C PRO A 71 15.34 4.92 19.88
N GLU A 72 15.53 3.79 19.21
CA GLU A 72 15.93 3.70 17.80
C GLU A 72 15.09 2.62 17.10
N ILE A 73 14.43 2.99 16.01
CA ILE A 73 13.50 2.13 15.28
C ILE A 73 13.95 2.01 13.83
N THR A 74 14.18 0.77 13.39
CA THR A 74 14.52 0.47 11.99
C THR A 74 13.26 0.44 11.12
N ALA A 75 13.26 1.26 10.06
CA ALA A 75 12.24 1.31 9.02
C ALA A 75 12.36 0.14 8.04
N SER A 76 11.33 -0.08 7.22
CA SER A 76 11.30 -1.19 6.23
C SER A 76 12.35 -1.08 5.12
N ASN A 77 12.96 0.10 4.94
CA ASN A 77 14.07 0.32 4.00
C ASN A 77 15.46 0.13 4.65
N GLY A 78 15.53 -0.27 5.92
CA GLY A 78 16.77 -0.53 6.65
C GLY A 78 17.41 0.68 7.33
N LEU A 79 16.87 1.90 7.16
CA LEU A 79 17.34 3.07 7.91
C LEU A 79 16.74 3.08 9.31
N SER A 80 17.52 3.54 10.30
CA SER A 80 17.06 3.71 11.67
C SER A 80 16.75 5.17 11.99
N ILE A 81 15.67 5.39 12.75
CA ILE A 81 15.23 6.71 13.21
C ILE A 81 15.16 6.70 14.73
N THR A 82 15.65 7.77 15.37
CA THR A 82 15.51 7.96 16.80
C THR A 82 14.09 8.37 17.17
N ALA A 83 13.57 7.79 18.25
CA ALA A 83 12.22 8.03 18.72
C ALA A 83 12.21 8.28 20.22
N ASN A 84 11.40 9.23 20.65
CA ASN A 84 11.13 9.48 22.05
C ASN A 84 10.10 8.48 22.58
N ARG A 85 10.13 8.22 23.88
CA ARG A 85 9.04 7.48 24.51
C ARG A 85 7.79 8.37 24.57
N PRO A 86 6.61 7.87 24.16
CA PRO A 86 5.35 8.62 24.26
C PRO A 86 5.09 9.12 25.68
N GLY A 87 4.76 10.40 25.82
CA GLY A 87 4.32 10.98 27.09
C GLY A 87 2.92 10.51 27.51
N GLU A 88 2.50 10.83 28.74
CA GLU A 88 1.21 10.36 29.27
C GLU A 88 -0.02 10.98 28.59
N ARG A 89 0.07 12.25 28.20
CA ARG A 89 -1.02 13.03 27.59
C ARG A 89 -0.51 13.86 26.40
N SER A 90 -1.27 13.83 25.31
CA SER A 90 -1.12 14.74 24.18
C SER A 90 -1.91 16.03 24.43
N ARG A 91 -1.60 17.07 23.65
CA ARG A 91 -2.39 18.31 23.70
C ARG A 91 -3.73 18.09 23.00
N ARG A 92 -4.75 18.82 23.46
CA ARG A 92 -6.05 18.86 22.76
C ARG A 92 -5.82 19.36 21.33
N ASP A 93 -6.47 18.71 20.36
CA ASP A 93 -6.38 19.01 18.92
C ASP A 93 -5.04 18.67 18.22
N GLU A 94 -4.07 18.05 18.92
CA GLU A 94 -2.85 17.48 18.33
C GLU A 94 -3.21 16.36 17.33
N ILE A 95 -2.53 16.28 16.18
CA ILE A 95 -2.66 15.14 15.26
C ILE A 95 -1.58 14.11 15.56
N ILE A 96 -1.99 12.88 15.80
CA ILE A 96 -1.11 11.73 16.01
C ILE A 96 -1.23 10.81 14.81
N PHE A 97 -0.17 10.75 14.00
CA PHE A 97 -0.05 9.83 12.90
C PHE A 97 0.57 8.51 13.37
N ILE A 98 -0.09 7.40 13.06
CA ILE A 98 0.32 6.06 13.43
C ILE A 98 0.86 5.37 12.17
N PHE A 99 2.18 5.19 12.12
CA PHE A 99 2.87 4.56 11.00
C PHE A 99 3.19 3.11 11.33
N ALA A 100 2.78 2.22 10.44
CA ALA A 100 3.22 0.85 10.46
C ALA A 100 3.24 0.32 9.03
N SER A 101 4.14 -0.61 8.78
CA SER A 101 4.21 -1.34 7.51
C SER A 101 4.10 -2.83 7.77
N TRP A 102 4.60 -3.63 6.83
CA TRP A 102 4.62 -5.09 6.87
C TRP A 102 4.88 -5.67 8.26
N GLY A 103 3.99 -6.55 8.69
CA GLY A 103 4.00 -7.20 9.98
C GLY A 103 3.24 -6.45 11.08
N ALA A 104 2.65 -5.29 10.78
CA ALA A 104 1.68 -4.62 11.66
C ALA A 104 0.45 -5.50 11.96
N GLU A 105 0.14 -6.43 11.05
CA GLU A 105 -0.95 -7.40 11.18
C GLU A 105 -0.76 -8.26 12.45
N THR A 106 0.47 -8.67 12.73
CA THR A 106 0.83 -9.49 13.90
C THR A 106 1.51 -8.70 15.01
N TYR A 107 1.78 -7.41 14.80
CA TYR A 107 2.33 -6.54 15.83
C TYR A 107 1.35 -6.39 17.00
N GLU A 108 1.80 -6.78 18.20
CA GLU A 108 1.01 -6.69 19.42
C GLU A 108 1.78 -5.93 20.50
N ASN A 109 1.39 -4.68 20.70
CA ASN A 109 1.85 -3.87 21.82
C ASN A 109 0.61 -3.27 22.53
N ARG A 110 0.32 -3.80 23.72
CA ARG A 110 -0.85 -3.41 24.52
C ARG A 110 -0.70 -1.99 25.06
N GLU A 111 0.52 -1.56 25.36
CA GLU A 111 0.81 -0.20 25.83
C GLU A 111 0.50 0.80 24.71
N ALA A 112 1.03 0.55 23.50
CA ALA A 112 0.75 1.37 22.32
C ALA A 112 -0.75 1.48 22.01
N THR A 113 -1.44 0.35 21.98
CA THR A 113 -2.88 0.30 21.69
C THR A 113 -3.70 1.06 22.74
N SER A 114 -3.35 0.90 24.02
CA SER A 114 -4.03 1.59 25.13
C SER A 114 -3.75 3.10 25.13
N TRP A 115 -2.53 3.49 24.77
CA TRP A 115 -2.13 4.88 24.63
C TRP A 115 -2.89 5.56 23.48
N ILE A 116 -2.94 4.96 22.29
CA ILE A 116 -3.70 5.48 21.14
C ILE A 116 -5.18 5.72 21.53
N ARG A 117 -5.80 4.73 22.19
CA ARG A 117 -7.18 4.85 22.66
C ARG A 117 -7.36 6.00 23.67
N ARG A 118 -6.38 6.19 24.56
CA ARG A 118 -6.40 7.27 25.56
C ARG A 118 -6.28 8.64 24.91
N GLN A 119 -5.31 8.82 24.01
CA GLN A 119 -5.12 10.11 23.33
C GLN A 119 -6.35 10.52 22.52
N ALA A 120 -6.98 9.57 21.83
CA ALA A 120 -8.27 9.82 21.17
C ALA A 120 -9.33 10.30 22.18
N ARG A 121 -9.49 9.63 23.34
CA ARG A 121 -10.46 10.08 24.36
C ARG A 121 -10.15 11.46 24.95
N GLU A 122 -8.87 11.84 25.00
CA GLU A 122 -8.42 13.15 25.49
C GLU A 122 -8.54 14.27 24.43
N GLY A 123 -8.98 13.94 23.21
CA GLY A 123 -9.29 14.90 22.16
C GLY A 123 -8.20 15.07 21.10
N ALA A 124 -7.18 14.19 21.07
CA ALA A 124 -6.26 14.13 19.94
C ALA A 124 -6.95 13.58 18.69
N ARG A 125 -6.49 14.01 17.52
CA ARG A 125 -6.93 13.51 16.21
C ARG A 125 -6.01 12.38 15.80
N ILE A 126 -6.55 11.20 15.51
CA ILE A 126 -5.74 10.02 15.15
C ILE A 126 -5.75 9.83 13.64
N CYS A 127 -4.58 9.69 13.02
CA CYS A 127 -4.45 9.32 11.62
C CYS A 127 -3.72 7.98 11.49
N ALA A 128 -4.38 6.97 10.95
CA ALA A 128 -3.74 5.69 10.67
C ALA A 128 -3.11 5.72 9.27
N VAL A 129 -1.81 5.44 9.13
CA VAL A 129 -1.10 5.50 7.84
C VAL A 129 -0.63 4.11 7.42
N GLU A 130 -0.91 3.74 6.17
CA GLU A 130 -0.62 2.41 5.59
C GLU A 130 -1.20 1.31 6.49
N LEU A 131 -0.38 0.51 7.17
CA LEU A 131 -0.83 -0.57 8.06
C LEU A 131 -1.00 -0.12 9.52
N GLY A 132 -0.80 1.16 9.83
CA GLY A 132 -1.15 1.76 11.12
C GLY A 132 -2.62 1.55 11.49
N CYS A 133 -3.48 1.31 10.49
CA CYS A 133 -4.89 0.96 10.68
C CYS A 133 -5.08 -0.26 11.59
N TYR A 134 -4.17 -1.24 11.60
CA TYR A 134 -4.25 -2.40 12.50
C TYR A 134 -4.17 -2.00 13.97
N LEU A 135 -3.31 -1.04 14.32
CA LEU A 135 -3.20 -0.54 15.70
C LEU A 135 -4.44 0.28 16.07
N VAL A 136 -4.90 1.14 15.17
CA VAL A 136 -6.06 2.02 15.39
C VAL A 136 -7.38 1.21 15.46
N ALA A 137 -7.49 0.13 14.69
CA ALA A 137 -8.59 -0.84 14.78
C ALA A 137 -8.58 -1.57 16.13
N ARG A 138 -7.42 -2.10 16.56
CA ARG A 138 -7.26 -2.73 17.89
C ARG A 138 -7.51 -1.75 19.04
N ALA A 139 -7.26 -0.46 18.82
CA ALA A 139 -7.64 0.59 19.77
C ALA A 139 -9.16 0.83 19.84
N GLY A 140 -9.94 0.24 18.94
CA GLY A 140 -11.40 0.31 18.88
C GLY A 140 -11.93 1.57 18.17
N LEU A 141 -11.10 2.23 17.37
CA LEU A 141 -11.41 3.55 16.81
C LEU A 141 -12.00 3.52 15.39
N LEU A 142 -11.96 2.37 14.71
CA LEU A 142 -12.37 2.23 13.30
C LEU A 142 -13.74 1.56 13.07
N LYS A 143 -14.40 1.08 14.12
CA LYS A 143 -15.71 0.41 14.01
C LYS A 143 -16.75 1.31 13.30
N GLY A 144 -17.35 0.79 12.22
CA GLY A 144 -18.36 1.47 11.41
C GLY A 144 -17.82 2.64 10.57
N ARG A 145 -16.50 2.81 10.46
CA ARG A 145 -15.88 3.90 9.70
C ARG A 145 -15.41 3.45 8.32
N LYS A 146 -15.36 4.41 7.40
CA LYS A 146 -14.61 4.27 6.15
C LYS A 146 -13.11 4.24 6.46
N VAL A 147 -12.40 3.26 5.89
CA VAL A 147 -10.97 3.06 6.10
C VAL A 147 -10.26 2.99 4.75
N ALA A 148 -9.29 3.88 4.57
CA ALA A 148 -8.31 3.84 3.48
C ALA A 148 -6.98 3.33 4.06
N THR A 149 -6.65 2.07 3.75
CA THR A 149 -5.32 1.47 3.96
C THR A 149 -4.72 1.14 2.60
N HIS A 150 -3.45 0.73 2.56
CA HIS A 150 -2.81 0.34 1.32
C HIS A 150 -3.60 -0.78 0.63
N TRP A 151 -3.90 -0.60 -0.66
CA TRP A 151 -4.76 -1.49 -1.47
C TRP A 151 -4.37 -2.97 -1.36
N SER A 152 -3.08 -3.26 -1.28
CA SER A 152 -2.60 -4.65 -1.25
C SER A 152 -2.92 -5.34 0.07
N CYS A 153 -3.21 -4.58 1.13
CA CYS A 153 -3.51 -5.11 2.46
C CYS A 153 -4.99 -4.97 2.83
N ALA A 154 -5.77 -4.21 2.04
CA ALA A 154 -7.19 -3.96 2.27
C ALA A 154 -8.04 -5.25 2.44
N PRO A 155 -7.91 -6.30 1.59
CA PRO A 155 -8.69 -7.52 1.78
C PRO A 155 -8.41 -8.22 3.11
N GLY A 156 -7.13 -8.33 3.46
CA GLY A 156 -6.71 -8.96 4.72
C GLY A 156 -7.15 -8.17 5.95
N PHE A 157 -7.16 -6.83 5.85
CA PHE A 157 -7.66 -5.96 6.90
C PHE A 157 -9.18 -6.09 7.08
N GLN A 158 -9.95 -6.04 5.97
CA GLN A 158 -11.41 -6.18 5.98
C GLN A 158 -11.86 -7.51 6.59
N GLU A 159 -11.17 -8.61 6.27
CA GLU A 159 -11.43 -9.94 6.84
C GLU A 159 -11.23 -9.96 8.36
N ARG A 160 -10.20 -9.27 8.85
CA ARG A 160 -9.88 -9.24 10.29
C ARG A 160 -10.76 -8.28 11.09
N PHE A 161 -11.21 -7.20 10.47
CA PHE A 161 -12.05 -6.16 11.08
C PHE A 161 -13.32 -5.96 10.23
N PRO A 162 -14.24 -6.95 10.21
CA PRO A 162 -15.42 -6.95 9.35
C PRO A 162 -16.37 -5.77 9.62
N GLU A 163 -16.30 -5.18 10.80
CA GLU A 163 -17.04 -3.98 11.19
C GLU A 163 -16.53 -2.68 10.57
N THR A 164 -15.46 -2.72 9.77
CA THR A 164 -14.93 -1.56 9.04
C THR A 164 -15.43 -1.53 7.60
N HIS A 165 -15.43 -0.36 6.97
CA HIS A 165 -15.80 -0.20 5.56
C HIS A 165 -14.57 0.19 4.74
N MET A 166 -13.91 -0.78 4.12
CA MET A 166 -12.78 -0.50 3.24
C MET A 166 -13.21 0.29 2.01
N VAL A 167 -12.42 1.32 1.66
CA VAL A 167 -12.65 2.20 0.51
C VAL A 167 -11.38 2.31 -0.32
N ASP A 168 -11.51 2.20 -1.65
CA ASP A 168 -10.42 2.44 -2.59
C ASP A 168 -10.24 3.95 -2.84
N GLN A 169 -9.65 4.61 -1.85
CA GLN A 169 -9.32 6.02 -1.88
C GLN A 169 -7.97 6.27 -1.20
N ILE A 170 -7.30 7.38 -1.51
CA ILE A 170 -5.94 7.65 -1.00
C ILE A 170 -5.92 8.07 0.49
N TYR A 171 -6.96 8.74 0.98
CA TYR A 171 -7.15 8.97 2.42
C TYR A 171 -8.61 9.31 2.74
N THR A 172 -9.04 9.09 3.98
CA THR A 172 -10.35 9.51 4.50
C THR A 172 -10.19 10.78 5.34
N PRO A 173 -10.89 11.87 5.01
CA PRO A 173 -10.95 13.04 5.87
C PRO A 173 -11.79 12.74 7.11
N GLY A 174 -11.53 13.44 8.22
CA GLY A 174 -12.29 13.27 9.44
C GLY A 174 -11.80 14.16 10.59
N ASP A 175 -12.73 14.53 11.46
CA ASP A 175 -12.42 15.42 12.58
C ASP A 175 -11.65 14.70 13.69
N HIS A 176 -11.96 13.42 13.94
CA HIS A 176 -11.42 12.69 15.09
C HIS A 176 -10.51 11.52 14.72
N VAL A 177 -10.88 10.77 13.68
CA VAL A 177 -10.11 9.63 13.17
C VAL A 177 -10.06 9.71 11.66
N MET A 178 -8.85 9.67 11.11
CA MET A 178 -8.53 9.69 9.69
C MET A 178 -7.71 8.45 9.34
N THR A 179 -7.69 8.08 8.07
CA THR A 179 -6.84 6.99 7.58
C THR A 179 -6.24 7.38 6.24
N CYS A 180 -4.96 7.10 6.03
CA CYS A 180 -4.23 7.35 4.79
C CYS A 180 -3.69 6.02 4.26
N ALA A 181 -3.84 5.79 2.95
CA ALA A 181 -3.42 4.56 2.30
C ALA A 181 -1.89 4.34 2.35
N GLY A 182 -1.10 5.38 2.64
CA GLY A 182 0.35 5.34 2.59
C GLY A 182 0.91 5.84 1.26
N GLY A 183 2.13 5.44 0.92
CA GLY A 183 2.91 6.01 -0.18
C GLY A 183 2.97 7.54 -0.12
N PHE A 184 2.78 8.21 -1.26
CA PHE A 184 2.76 9.67 -1.34
C PHE A 184 1.38 10.30 -1.10
N ALA A 185 0.36 9.51 -0.72
CA ALA A 185 -0.93 10.07 -0.31
C ALA A 185 -0.83 10.97 0.93
N GLY A 186 0.24 10.81 1.72
CA GLY A 186 0.57 11.70 2.83
C GLY A 186 0.80 13.14 2.39
N VAL A 187 1.41 13.38 1.21
CA VAL A 187 1.60 14.73 0.67
C VAL A 187 0.24 15.37 0.37
N ASP A 188 -0.66 14.65 -0.32
CA ASP A 188 -2.01 15.16 -0.63
C ASP A 188 -2.80 15.50 0.64
N MET A 189 -2.72 14.63 1.65
CA MET A 189 -3.40 14.81 2.93
C MET A 189 -2.86 16.02 3.68
N MET A 190 -1.54 16.18 3.76
CA MET A 190 -0.92 17.30 4.46
C MET A 190 -1.13 18.63 3.74
N LEU A 191 -1.07 18.66 2.41
CA LEU A 191 -1.43 19.85 1.64
C LEU A 191 -2.88 20.25 1.88
N ARG A 192 -3.80 19.29 1.96
CA ARG A 192 -5.19 19.57 2.35
C ARG A 192 -5.31 20.13 3.77
N LEU A 193 -4.57 19.57 4.73
CA LEU A 193 -4.55 20.10 6.10
C LEU A 193 -3.99 21.54 6.15
N ILE A 194 -2.93 21.81 5.38
CA ILE A 194 -2.38 23.17 5.24
C ILE A 194 -3.41 24.11 4.62
N THR A 195 -4.15 23.69 3.59
CA THR A 195 -5.26 24.47 3.01
C THR A 195 -6.31 24.80 4.06
N ASP A 196 -6.74 23.82 4.85
CA ASP A 196 -7.78 23.99 5.86
C ASP A 196 -7.30 24.92 7.01
N GLN A 197 -6.01 24.89 7.36
CA GLN A 197 -5.44 25.65 8.49
C GLN A 197 -4.93 27.06 8.12
N HIS A 198 -4.37 27.21 6.93
CA HIS A 198 -3.63 28.41 6.51
C HIS A 198 -4.08 28.99 5.15
N GLY A 199 -5.01 28.32 4.46
CA GLY A 199 -5.55 28.76 3.19
C GLY A 199 -4.83 28.19 1.97
N GLU A 200 -5.49 28.30 0.82
CA GLU A 200 -5.07 27.69 -0.45
C GLU A 200 -3.76 28.27 -1.00
N GLY A 201 -3.49 29.56 -0.77
CA GLY A 201 -2.26 30.23 -1.24
C GLY A 201 -0.99 29.57 -0.70
N LEU A 202 -0.88 29.40 0.63
CA LEU A 202 0.28 28.76 1.25
C LEU A 202 0.38 27.29 0.80
N ALA A 203 -0.74 26.56 0.74
CA ALA A 203 -0.71 25.17 0.31
C ALA A 203 -0.20 25.02 -1.14
N SER A 204 -0.57 25.93 -2.04
CA SER A 204 -0.07 25.94 -3.41
C SER A 204 1.43 26.20 -3.47
N GLU A 205 1.94 27.20 -2.73
CA GLU A 205 3.38 27.47 -2.69
C GLU A 205 4.18 26.31 -2.10
N VAL A 206 3.64 25.62 -1.09
CA VAL A 206 4.22 24.39 -0.54
C VAL A 206 4.27 23.28 -1.59
N ALA A 207 3.19 23.09 -2.35
CA ALA A 207 3.14 22.09 -3.42
C ALA A 207 4.17 22.40 -4.53
N ASP A 208 4.30 23.67 -4.93
CA ASP A 208 5.27 24.12 -5.94
C ASP A 208 6.72 23.85 -5.49
N GLN A 209 7.05 24.16 -4.23
CA GLN A 209 8.38 23.88 -3.65
C GLN A 209 8.69 22.37 -3.59
N LEU A 210 7.67 21.52 -3.44
CA LEU A 210 7.80 20.07 -3.46
C LEU A 210 7.77 19.47 -4.87
N LEU A 211 7.57 20.29 -5.92
CA LEU A 211 7.33 19.85 -7.29
C LEU A 211 6.19 18.81 -7.39
N TYR A 212 5.14 19.00 -6.60
CA TYR A 212 4.07 18.01 -6.42
C TYR A 212 2.76 18.44 -7.07
N HIS A 213 2.58 18.06 -8.35
CA HIS A 213 1.37 18.36 -9.11
C HIS A 213 0.93 17.19 -10.01
N PRO A 214 -0.40 16.98 -10.19
CA PRO A 214 -1.49 17.65 -9.47
C PRO A 214 -1.68 17.10 -8.04
N VAL A 215 -2.17 17.93 -7.12
CA VAL A 215 -2.64 17.49 -5.79
C VAL A 215 -3.92 16.69 -5.98
N ARG A 216 -3.96 15.47 -5.45
CA ARG A 216 -5.04 14.51 -5.66
C ARG A 216 -6.15 14.69 -4.62
N PRO A 217 -7.43 14.59 -5.01
CA PRO A 217 -8.53 14.62 -4.04
C PRO A 217 -8.52 13.35 -3.17
N PRO A 218 -9.14 13.38 -1.97
CA PRO A 218 -9.19 12.21 -1.08
C PRO A 218 -9.70 10.94 -1.74
N THR A 219 -10.66 11.08 -2.66
CA THR A 219 -11.34 10.00 -3.40
C THR A 219 -10.55 9.49 -4.61
N ALA A 220 -9.34 9.98 -4.85
CA ALA A 220 -8.52 9.47 -5.94
C ALA A 220 -8.22 7.97 -5.73
N PRO A 221 -8.26 7.15 -6.81
CA PRO A 221 -7.95 5.73 -6.71
C PRO A 221 -6.49 5.53 -6.31
N GLN A 222 -6.20 4.51 -5.48
CA GLN A 222 -4.84 4.24 -5.02
C GLN A 222 -3.96 3.66 -6.13
N ARG A 223 -4.57 2.79 -6.95
CA ARG A 223 -3.91 2.17 -8.10
C ARG A 223 -4.45 2.77 -9.38
N ARG A 224 -3.53 3.06 -10.28
CA ARG A 224 -3.81 2.89 -11.72
C ARG A 224 -3.59 1.39 -11.96
N MET A 225 -4.64 0.63 -12.29
CA MET A 225 -4.62 -0.84 -12.32
C MET A 225 -3.37 -1.45 -12.96
N MET A 226 -2.99 -2.63 -12.45
CA MET A 226 -1.76 -3.37 -12.73
C MET A 226 -1.29 -3.31 -14.19
N GLY A 227 -0.11 -2.70 -14.39
CA GLY A 227 0.72 -2.88 -15.57
C GLY A 227 0.26 -2.07 -16.79
N HIS A 228 1.03 -1.03 -17.11
CA HIS A 228 0.83 -0.08 -18.20
C HIS A 228 -0.29 0.92 -17.91
N GLY A 229 0.07 2.21 -17.93
CA GLY A 229 -0.89 3.30 -17.72
C GLY A 229 -2.18 3.04 -18.51
N LEU A 230 -3.29 2.94 -17.80
CA LEU A 230 -4.64 2.65 -18.32
C LEU A 230 -5.05 3.54 -19.50
N GLU A 231 -4.42 4.70 -19.63
CA GLU A 231 -4.60 5.65 -20.72
C GLU A 231 -4.18 5.06 -22.08
N ASN A 232 -3.28 4.06 -22.08
CA ASN A 232 -2.79 3.36 -23.28
C ASN A 232 -3.36 1.94 -23.45
N LEU A 233 -4.10 1.41 -22.46
CA LEU A 233 -4.77 0.12 -22.60
C LEU A 233 -6.03 0.27 -23.45
N ALA A 234 -6.31 -0.72 -24.30
CA ALA A 234 -7.60 -0.79 -24.97
C ALA A 234 -8.73 -0.81 -23.91
N PRO A 235 -9.80 0.02 -24.04
CA PRO A 235 -10.88 0.08 -23.07
C PRO A 235 -11.42 -1.29 -22.65
N VAL A 236 -11.63 -2.18 -23.63
CA VAL A 236 -12.05 -3.58 -23.42
C VAL A 236 -11.14 -4.34 -22.46
N VAL A 237 -9.81 -4.14 -22.53
CA VAL A 237 -8.84 -4.84 -21.65
C VAL A 237 -8.93 -4.30 -20.23
N ARG A 238 -9.01 -2.97 -20.07
CA ARG A 238 -9.18 -2.34 -18.75
C ARG A 238 -10.46 -2.82 -18.07
N ASP A 239 -11.56 -2.80 -18.80
CA ASP A 239 -12.88 -3.10 -18.25
C ASP A 239 -12.94 -4.60 -17.90
N ALA A 240 -12.30 -5.46 -18.70
CA ALA A 240 -12.12 -6.88 -18.39
C ALA A 240 -11.28 -7.11 -17.11
N ILE A 241 -10.17 -6.38 -16.93
CA ILE A 241 -9.36 -6.46 -15.71
C ILE A 241 -10.19 -6.06 -14.48
N THR A 242 -10.95 -4.97 -14.58
CA THR A 242 -11.83 -4.50 -13.51
C THR A 242 -12.88 -5.57 -13.16
N LEU A 243 -13.50 -6.17 -14.17
CA LEU A 243 -14.46 -7.25 -13.98
C LEU A 243 -13.82 -8.44 -13.26
N MET A 244 -12.60 -8.85 -13.66
CA MET A 244 -11.87 -9.95 -13.03
C MET A 244 -11.48 -9.66 -11.57
N GLU A 245 -11.07 -8.43 -11.24
CA GLU A 245 -10.76 -8.03 -9.86
C GLU A 245 -12.00 -8.07 -8.96
N ASN A 246 -13.18 -7.75 -9.51
CA ASN A 246 -14.45 -7.80 -8.78
C ASN A 246 -15.00 -9.23 -8.59
N HIS A 247 -14.44 -10.22 -9.30
CA HIS A 247 -14.89 -11.62 -9.30
C HIS A 247 -13.76 -12.59 -8.91
N ILE A 248 -13.00 -12.26 -7.86
CA ILE A 248 -11.86 -13.11 -7.40
C ILE A 248 -12.33 -14.41 -6.75
N GLU A 249 -13.36 -14.34 -5.90
CA GLU A 249 -13.92 -15.49 -5.17
C GLU A 249 -14.73 -16.40 -6.11
N GLU A 250 -15.53 -15.80 -7.00
CA GLU A 250 -16.34 -16.50 -8.00
C GLU A 250 -15.88 -16.14 -9.43
N PRO A 251 -14.79 -16.74 -9.91
CA PRO A 251 -14.15 -16.34 -11.17
C PRO A 251 -14.99 -16.69 -12.40
N LEU A 252 -15.21 -15.68 -13.25
CA LEU A 252 -15.84 -15.84 -14.56
C LEU A 252 -14.92 -16.59 -15.53
N ASN A 253 -15.52 -17.39 -16.41
CA ASN A 253 -14.79 -17.99 -17.53
C ASN A 253 -14.60 -16.99 -18.69
N VAL A 254 -13.66 -17.28 -19.60
CA VAL A 254 -13.34 -16.40 -20.73
C VAL A 254 -14.57 -16.08 -21.61
N PRO A 255 -15.46 -17.04 -21.95
CA PRO A 255 -16.72 -16.73 -22.62
C PRO A 255 -17.56 -15.67 -21.92
N GLN A 256 -17.77 -15.78 -20.60
CA GLN A 256 -18.56 -14.83 -19.81
C GLN A 256 -17.92 -13.44 -19.81
N ILE A 257 -16.59 -13.36 -19.65
CA ILE A 257 -15.87 -12.07 -19.70
C ILE A 257 -16.03 -11.44 -21.10
N ALA A 258 -15.91 -12.24 -22.16
CA ALA A 258 -16.03 -11.74 -23.52
C ALA A 258 -17.46 -11.20 -23.81
N GLU A 259 -18.47 -11.91 -23.31
CA GLU A 259 -19.88 -11.50 -23.39
C GLU A 259 -20.12 -10.15 -22.69
N GLU A 260 -19.66 -10.01 -21.44
CA GLU A 260 -19.79 -8.76 -20.67
C GLU A 260 -19.07 -7.57 -21.35
N MET A 261 -17.96 -7.85 -22.04
CA MET A 261 -17.21 -6.85 -22.79
C MET A 261 -17.77 -6.55 -24.19
N GLY A 262 -18.81 -7.26 -24.63
CA GLY A 262 -19.40 -7.08 -25.96
C GLY A 262 -18.48 -7.47 -27.13
N VAL A 263 -17.55 -8.40 -26.93
CA VAL A 263 -16.57 -8.84 -27.95
C VAL A 263 -16.50 -10.37 -28.07
N SER A 264 -15.99 -10.87 -29.20
CA SER A 264 -15.69 -12.30 -29.30
C SER A 264 -14.53 -12.71 -28.39
N GLN A 265 -14.52 -13.97 -27.92
CA GLN A 265 -13.41 -14.52 -27.11
C GLN A 265 -12.05 -14.33 -27.79
N ARG A 266 -11.98 -14.58 -29.11
CA ARG A 266 -10.75 -14.42 -29.89
C ARG A 266 -10.26 -12.97 -29.90
N GLN A 267 -11.19 -12.01 -29.97
CA GLN A 267 -10.85 -10.59 -29.92
C GLN A 267 -10.35 -10.20 -28.54
N LEU A 268 -11.03 -10.62 -27.47
CA LEU A 268 -10.60 -10.39 -26.10
C LEU A 268 -9.20 -10.94 -25.87
N GLU A 269 -8.95 -12.22 -26.18
CA GLU A 269 -7.62 -12.83 -25.97
C GLU A 269 -6.52 -12.13 -26.75
N ARG A 270 -6.77 -11.76 -28.01
CA ARG A 270 -5.78 -11.05 -28.84
C ARG A 270 -5.44 -9.68 -28.25
N GLN A 271 -6.45 -8.90 -27.86
CA GLN A 271 -6.23 -7.57 -27.28
C GLN A 271 -5.54 -7.68 -25.92
N PHE A 272 -5.99 -8.61 -25.06
CA PHE A 272 -5.40 -8.82 -23.74
C PHE A 272 -3.93 -9.22 -23.84
N LYS A 273 -3.60 -10.16 -24.74
CA LYS A 273 -2.21 -10.56 -24.95
C LYS A 273 -1.34 -9.44 -25.51
N ALA A 274 -1.87 -8.63 -26.43
CA ALA A 274 -1.15 -7.49 -26.99
C ALA A 274 -0.89 -6.39 -25.96
N SER A 275 -1.84 -6.15 -25.04
CA SER A 275 -1.77 -5.08 -24.05
C SER A 275 -1.08 -5.48 -22.75
N VAL A 276 -1.23 -6.73 -22.29
CA VAL A 276 -0.79 -7.21 -20.97
C VAL A 276 0.34 -8.25 -21.06
N GLY A 277 0.55 -8.86 -22.23
CA GLY A 277 1.60 -9.86 -22.45
C GLY A 277 1.24 -11.30 -22.07
N CYS A 278 0.05 -11.55 -21.51
CA CYS A 278 -0.43 -12.89 -21.16
C CYS A 278 -1.89 -13.13 -21.55
N THR A 279 -2.37 -14.36 -21.36
CA THR A 279 -3.78 -14.69 -21.57
C THR A 279 -4.65 -14.24 -20.40
N VAL A 280 -5.95 -14.05 -20.65
CA VAL A 280 -6.97 -13.73 -19.63
C VAL A 280 -6.92 -14.73 -18.47
N VAL A 281 -6.82 -16.04 -18.78
CA VAL A 281 -6.73 -17.12 -17.78
C VAL A 281 -5.49 -16.99 -16.90
N GLN A 282 -4.33 -16.67 -17.50
CA GLN A 282 -3.07 -16.52 -16.77
C GLN A 282 -3.12 -15.31 -15.83
N PHE A 283 -3.67 -14.19 -16.31
CA PHE A 283 -3.83 -12.98 -15.50
C PHE A 283 -4.79 -13.21 -14.33
N GLY A 284 -5.95 -13.85 -14.57
CA GLY A 284 -6.91 -14.17 -13.52
C GLY A 284 -6.35 -15.11 -12.46
N LEU A 285 -5.55 -16.11 -12.86
CA LEU A 285 -4.83 -16.95 -11.92
C LEU A 285 -3.86 -16.15 -11.04
N LEU A 286 -3.13 -15.20 -11.63
CA LEU A 286 -2.20 -14.36 -10.86
C LEU A 286 -2.94 -13.46 -9.87
N LEU A 287 -4.03 -12.81 -10.28
CA LEU A 287 -4.86 -11.98 -9.38
C LEU A 287 -5.30 -12.77 -8.15
N ARG A 288 -5.83 -13.98 -8.37
CA ARG A 288 -6.28 -14.87 -7.31
C ARG A 288 -5.14 -15.33 -6.40
N LEU A 289 -3.97 -15.65 -6.97
CA LEU A 289 -2.79 -16.01 -6.18
C LEU A 289 -2.26 -14.83 -5.35
N GLN A 290 -2.29 -13.61 -5.89
CA GLN A 290 -1.93 -12.39 -5.17
C GLN A 290 -2.90 -12.14 -4.02
N HIS A 291 -4.21 -12.30 -4.25
CA HIS A 291 -5.23 -12.19 -3.21
C HIS A 291 -5.02 -13.21 -2.08
N ALA A 292 -4.83 -14.49 -2.42
CA ALA A 292 -4.55 -15.54 -1.43
C ALA A 292 -3.31 -15.24 -0.58
N ARG A 293 -2.27 -14.67 -1.19
CA ARG A 293 -1.03 -14.30 -0.51
C ARG A 293 -1.27 -13.24 0.57
N VAL A 294 -2.11 -12.26 0.29
CA VAL A 294 -2.50 -11.22 1.26
C VAL A 294 -3.24 -11.85 2.44
N LEU A 295 -4.21 -12.73 2.18
CA LEU A 295 -4.96 -13.42 3.23
C LEU A 295 -4.06 -14.32 4.10
N LEU A 296 -3.06 -14.99 3.51
CA LEU A 296 -2.11 -15.83 4.25
C LEU A 296 -1.30 -15.05 5.28
N VAL A 297 -0.95 -13.79 4.99
CA VAL A 297 -0.15 -12.93 5.87
C VAL A 297 -1.02 -12.22 6.89
N ALA A 298 -2.17 -11.70 6.47
CA ALA A 298 -2.98 -10.81 7.30
C ALA A 298 -3.92 -11.52 8.28
N THR A 299 -4.32 -12.75 7.97
CA THR A 299 -5.41 -13.46 8.65
C THR A 299 -4.95 -14.76 9.31
N GLY A 300 -5.75 -15.30 10.23
CA GLY A 300 -5.56 -16.63 10.82
C GLY A 300 -6.30 -17.76 10.09
N LEU A 301 -6.93 -17.50 8.95
CA LEU A 301 -7.79 -18.46 8.26
C LEU A 301 -7.04 -19.73 7.85
N PRO A 302 -7.65 -20.93 7.95
CA PRO A 302 -7.08 -22.15 7.39
C PRO A 302 -6.73 -22.01 5.90
N VAL A 303 -5.65 -22.66 5.46
CA VAL A 303 -5.18 -22.59 4.05
C VAL A 303 -6.28 -23.03 3.07
N ARG A 304 -7.14 -23.96 3.47
CA ARG A 304 -8.30 -24.40 2.70
C ARG A 304 -9.30 -23.26 2.47
N ASP A 305 -9.60 -22.50 3.50
CA ASP A 305 -10.60 -21.44 3.44
C ASP A 305 -10.05 -20.25 2.64
N ILE A 306 -8.75 -19.97 2.73
CA ILE A 306 -8.06 -19.02 1.85
C ILE A 306 -8.09 -19.47 0.38
N ALA A 307 -7.94 -20.77 0.11
CA ALA A 307 -8.03 -21.30 -1.25
C ALA A 307 -9.45 -21.04 -1.82
N ALA A 308 -10.48 -21.27 -1.01
CA ALA A 308 -11.86 -21.00 -1.39
C ALA A 308 -12.12 -19.50 -1.63
N ALA A 309 -11.70 -18.62 -0.71
CA ALA A 309 -11.84 -17.16 -0.84
C ALA A 309 -11.08 -16.61 -2.06
N ALA A 310 -10.00 -17.27 -2.49
CA ALA A 310 -9.28 -16.97 -3.72
C ALA A 310 -9.84 -17.69 -4.97
N GLY A 311 -11.03 -18.27 -4.88
CA GLY A 311 -11.79 -18.91 -5.96
C GLY A 311 -11.27 -20.27 -6.44
N PHE A 312 -10.47 -20.98 -5.64
CA PHE A 312 -9.94 -22.31 -6.01
C PHE A 312 -10.87 -23.45 -5.57
N ASN A 313 -11.30 -24.25 -6.55
CA ASN A 313 -12.15 -25.42 -6.31
C ASN A 313 -11.43 -26.56 -5.56
N THR A 314 -10.10 -26.64 -5.62
CA THR A 314 -9.34 -27.66 -4.92
C THR A 314 -8.08 -27.11 -4.28
N LEU A 315 -7.81 -27.57 -3.05
CA LEU A 315 -6.61 -27.20 -2.29
C LEU A 315 -5.32 -27.62 -3.00
N SER A 316 -5.32 -28.80 -3.64
CA SER A 316 -4.16 -29.32 -4.36
C SER A 316 -3.76 -28.42 -5.54
N HIS A 317 -4.74 -27.94 -6.32
CA HIS A 317 -4.47 -27.02 -7.42
C HIS A 317 -3.95 -25.68 -6.90
N PHE A 318 -4.58 -25.12 -5.86
CA PHE A 318 -4.11 -23.90 -5.20
C PHE A 318 -2.67 -24.02 -4.74
N ALA A 319 -2.35 -25.03 -3.93
CA ALA A 319 -1.01 -25.19 -3.36
C ALA A 319 0.07 -25.38 -4.45
N HIS A 320 -0.26 -26.11 -5.53
CA HIS A 320 0.64 -26.27 -6.66
C HIS A 320 0.87 -24.94 -7.39
N ALA A 321 -0.21 -24.21 -7.74
CA ALA A 321 -0.13 -22.95 -8.45
C ALA A 321 0.60 -21.87 -7.62
N PHE A 322 0.32 -21.81 -6.31
CA PHE A 322 0.96 -20.89 -5.37
C PHE A 322 2.46 -21.15 -5.27
N ARG A 323 2.86 -22.40 -5.03
CA ARG A 323 4.29 -22.77 -4.98
C ARG A 323 5.00 -22.47 -6.29
N LYS A 324 4.34 -22.70 -7.42
CA LYS A 324 4.90 -22.42 -8.74
C LYS A 324 5.09 -20.92 -8.99
N CYS A 325 4.21 -20.07 -8.47
CA CYS A 325 4.27 -18.62 -8.63
C CYS A 325 5.24 -17.95 -7.63
N PHE A 326 5.18 -18.34 -6.35
CA PHE A 326 5.88 -17.69 -5.26
C PHE A 326 7.10 -18.46 -4.73
N GLY A 327 7.34 -19.67 -5.23
CA GLY A 327 8.46 -20.52 -4.83
C GLY A 327 8.31 -21.24 -3.49
N ARG A 328 7.26 -20.93 -2.71
CA ARG A 328 7.01 -21.51 -1.37
C ARG A 328 5.59 -22.08 -1.26
N ARG A 329 5.37 -23.05 -0.37
CA ARG A 329 4.02 -23.57 -0.12
C ARG A 329 3.19 -22.52 0.65
N PRO A 330 1.85 -22.51 0.52
CA PRO A 330 1.00 -21.58 1.27
C PRO A 330 1.22 -21.61 2.79
N SER A 331 1.38 -22.81 3.38
CA SER A 331 1.66 -23.00 4.81
C SER A 331 2.95 -22.31 5.24
N ASP A 332 3.99 -22.49 4.44
CA ASP A 332 5.32 -21.97 4.73
C ASP A 332 5.34 -20.46 4.52
N TYR A 333 4.57 -19.97 3.54
CA TYR A 333 4.45 -18.54 3.25
C TYR A 333 3.85 -17.75 4.42
N ARG A 334 2.88 -18.33 5.15
CA ARG A 334 2.35 -17.75 6.38
C ARG A 334 3.41 -17.56 7.46
N GLN A 335 4.36 -18.50 7.55
CA GLN A 335 5.45 -18.47 8.53
C GLN A 335 6.70 -17.76 8.00
N ALA A 336 6.72 -17.40 6.71
CA ALA A 336 7.89 -16.91 5.99
C ALA A 336 8.25 -15.45 6.28
N TRP A 337 7.72 -14.86 7.34
CA TRP A 337 8.30 -13.64 7.89
C TRP A 337 8.90 -13.88 9.28
N PRO A 338 10.08 -14.50 9.35
CA PRO A 338 10.88 -14.50 10.56
C PRO A 338 11.01 -13.08 11.10
N LYS A 339 10.89 -12.92 12.43
CA LYS A 339 11.18 -11.63 13.09
C LYS A 339 12.59 -11.10 12.76
N GLU A 340 13.47 -11.98 12.31
CA GLU A 340 14.89 -11.74 12.06
C GLU A 340 15.17 -11.26 10.62
N ASP A 341 14.21 -11.36 9.69
CA ASP A 341 14.39 -10.90 8.32
C ASP A 341 14.16 -9.37 8.24
N ALA A 342 15.19 -8.65 7.81
CA ALA A 342 15.20 -7.19 7.73
C ALA A 342 14.21 -6.61 6.70
N ALA A 343 13.84 -7.38 5.67
CA ALA A 343 12.97 -6.92 4.59
C ALA A 343 12.16 -8.06 3.94
N PRO A 344 10.99 -7.76 3.34
CA PRO A 344 10.24 -8.71 2.52
C PRO A 344 11.08 -9.25 1.37
N THR A 345 10.94 -10.54 1.08
CA THR A 345 11.11 -11.01 -0.31
C THR A 345 9.75 -11.14 -0.97
N TRP A 346 9.55 -10.46 -2.10
CA TRP A 346 8.28 -10.43 -2.82
C TRP A 346 8.36 -11.15 -4.17
N PRO A 347 8.51 -12.49 -4.19
CA PRO A 347 8.46 -13.25 -5.44
C PRO A 347 7.07 -13.15 -6.06
N GLY A 348 6.97 -13.40 -7.37
CA GLY A 348 5.69 -13.51 -8.09
C GLY A 348 5.03 -12.18 -8.44
N THR A 349 5.80 -11.12 -8.71
CA THR A 349 5.28 -9.94 -9.44
C THR A 349 4.73 -10.36 -10.80
N LEU A 350 3.80 -9.57 -11.36
CA LEU A 350 3.29 -9.82 -12.71
C LEU A 350 4.44 -9.96 -13.70
N THR A 351 5.40 -9.03 -13.67
CA THR A 351 6.61 -9.07 -14.51
C THR A 351 7.36 -10.40 -14.38
N LYS A 352 7.70 -10.83 -13.16
CA LYS A 352 8.42 -12.09 -12.94
C LYS A 352 7.60 -13.31 -13.39
N TYR A 353 6.29 -13.26 -13.20
CA TYR A 353 5.39 -14.31 -13.68
C TYR A 353 5.37 -14.38 -15.21
N LEU A 354 5.30 -13.24 -15.89
CA LEU A 354 5.37 -13.13 -17.36
C LEU A 354 6.71 -13.65 -17.89
N GLU A 355 7.84 -13.22 -17.33
CA GLU A 355 9.20 -13.70 -17.68
C GLU A 355 9.32 -15.24 -17.58
N THR A 356 8.71 -15.81 -16.54
CA THR A 356 8.70 -17.27 -16.32
C THR A 356 7.89 -18.01 -17.40
N LEU A 357 6.82 -17.38 -17.92
CA LEU A 357 6.01 -17.94 -19.00
C LEU A 357 6.72 -17.85 -20.36
N GLU A 358 7.39 -16.73 -20.63
CA GLU A 358 8.15 -16.51 -21.86
C GLU A 358 9.30 -17.53 -21.98
N THR A 359 10.08 -17.70 -20.91
CA THR A 359 11.20 -18.65 -20.86
C THR A 359 10.73 -20.09 -21.12
N ARG A 360 9.54 -20.47 -20.64
CA ARG A 360 8.94 -21.78 -20.89
C ARG A 360 8.43 -21.94 -22.33
N THR A 361 7.90 -20.88 -22.91
CA THR A 361 7.45 -20.87 -24.32
C THR A 361 8.66 -21.07 -25.22
N ALA A 362 9.76 -20.35 -24.96
CA ALA A 362 11.03 -20.54 -25.65
C ALA A 362 11.57 -21.98 -25.48
N ALA A 363 11.59 -22.53 -24.26
CA ALA A 363 12.06 -23.89 -24.01
C ALA A 363 11.19 -24.99 -24.65
N ARG A 364 9.88 -24.75 -24.82
CA ARG A 364 8.96 -25.66 -25.53
C ARG A 364 9.14 -25.59 -27.05
N SER A 365 9.34 -24.40 -27.62
CA SER A 365 9.63 -24.24 -29.05
C SER A 365 10.95 -24.90 -29.46
N VAL A 366 11.97 -24.85 -28.59
CA VAL A 366 13.24 -25.56 -28.80
C VAL A 366 13.06 -27.09 -28.76
N LYS A 367 12.16 -27.62 -27.93
CA LYS A 367 11.86 -29.06 -27.88
C LYS A 367 10.89 -29.53 -28.98
N GLY A 368 10.11 -28.65 -29.58
CA GLY A 368 9.13 -28.97 -30.63
C GLY A 368 9.66 -28.89 -32.07
N GLY A 369 10.81 -28.25 -32.30
CA GLY A 369 11.42 -28.08 -33.63
C GLY A 369 12.50 -29.10 -34.01
N GLY A 370 12.84 -30.06 -33.14
CA GLY A 370 13.99 -30.95 -33.30
C GLY A 370 13.67 -32.33 -33.89
N GLY A 371 13.00 -32.37 -35.04
CA GLY A 371 12.70 -33.60 -35.78
C GLY A 371 13.52 -33.73 -37.08
N ARG A 372 14.86 -33.78 -36.95
CA ARG A 372 15.90 -34.30 -37.88
C ARG A 372 17.08 -33.34 -38.01
N GLY A 373 18.26 -33.81 -37.59
CA GLY A 373 19.54 -33.34 -38.12
C GLY A 373 20.48 -32.68 -37.12
N MET A 374 21.49 -33.46 -36.73
CA MET A 374 22.84 -33.07 -36.34
C MET A 374 23.13 -32.73 -34.87
N ALA A 375 24.03 -33.52 -34.32
CA ALA A 375 24.61 -33.40 -32.98
C ALA A 375 25.46 -32.14 -32.86
N ALA A 376 25.32 -31.42 -31.74
CA ALA A 376 26.34 -30.53 -31.22
C ALA A 376 26.28 -30.54 -29.69
N ALA A 377 27.43 -30.78 -29.07
CA ALA A 377 27.64 -30.89 -27.63
C ALA A 377 27.31 -29.57 -26.91
N ILE A 378 26.66 -29.66 -25.75
CA ILE A 378 26.45 -28.53 -24.84
C ILE A 378 27.25 -28.80 -23.56
N ALA A 379 28.26 -27.97 -23.33
CA ALA A 379 29.03 -27.90 -22.11
C ALA A 379 28.18 -27.38 -20.93
N ALA A 380 28.42 -27.93 -19.74
CA ALA A 380 27.75 -27.57 -18.50
C ALA A 380 28.17 -26.17 -17.99
N PRO A 381 27.27 -25.40 -17.34
CA PRO A 381 27.65 -24.17 -16.66
C PRO A 381 28.27 -24.49 -15.28
N PRO A 382 29.23 -23.67 -14.79
CA PRO A 382 29.91 -23.91 -13.52
C PRO A 382 29.01 -23.54 -12.33
N GLY A 383 29.07 -24.37 -11.29
CA GLY A 383 28.36 -24.17 -10.03
C GLY A 383 28.96 -23.04 -9.20
N SER A 384 28.11 -22.18 -8.65
CA SER A 384 28.46 -21.23 -7.60
C SER A 384 28.31 -21.88 -6.23
N HIS A 385 29.39 -22.46 -5.73
CA HIS A 385 29.61 -22.65 -4.30
C HIS A 385 30.20 -21.36 -3.73
N SER A 386 29.53 -20.76 -2.75
CA SER A 386 30.16 -19.80 -1.84
C SER A 386 29.88 -20.24 -0.41
N GLU A 387 30.87 -20.94 0.17
CA GLU A 387 31.03 -21.06 1.62
C GLU A 387 31.45 -19.70 2.22
N PRO A 388 31.12 -19.43 3.50
CA PRO A 388 31.43 -18.16 4.13
C PRO A 388 32.82 -18.17 4.76
N GLN A 389 33.73 -17.33 4.23
CA GLN A 389 35.00 -17.06 4.90
C GLN A 389 34.80 -16.10 6.08
N ARG A 390 35.08 -16.61 7.29
CA ARG A 390 35.39 -15.81 8.47
C ARG A 390 36.73 -15.12 8.28
N SER A 391 36.80 -13.80 8.42
CA SER A 391 38.07 -13.08 8.62
C SER A 391 38.06 -12.33 9.95
N ARG A 392 39.10 -12.59 10.74
CA ARG A 392 39.42 -11.92 12.00
C ARG A 392 40.23 -10.65 11.72
N GLY A 393 39.77 -9.54 12.28
CA GLY A 393 40.47 -8.35 12.82
C GLY A 393 41.79 -7.83 12.23
N ARG A 394 41.84 -6.51 12.01
CA ARG A 394 42.71 -5.58 12.78
C ARG A 394 42.38 -4.11 12.47
N ALA A 395 42.48 -3.29 13.52
CA ALA A 395 42.22 -1.85 13.54
C ALA A 395 43.47 -1.01 13.18
N ALA A 396 43.27 0.22 12.68
CA ALA A 396 44.00 1.49 12.98
C ALA A 396 43.42 2.65 12.10
N PRO A 397 43.74 3.95 12.32
CA PRO A 397 42.98 4.95 13.09
C PRO A 397 42.47 6.14 12.23
N PRO A 398 41.78 7.16 12.80
CA PRO A 398 41.06 8.15 12.01
C PRO A 398 41.93 9.35 11.62
N TYR A 399 41.63 9.93 10.45
CA TYR A 399 42.11 11.27 10.08
C TYR A 399 41.01 12.31 10.30
N ARG A 400 41.49 13.48 10.73
CA ARG A 400 40.81 14.66 11.25
C ARG A 400 39.71 15.24 10.38
#